data_AF-X1CB28-F1
#
_entry.id   AF-X1CB28-F1
#
_cell.length_a   1.000
_cell.length_b   1.000
_cell.length_c   1.000
_cell.angle_alpha   90.00
_cell.angle_beta   90.00
_cell.angle_gamma   90.00
#
_symmetry.space_group_name_H-M   'P 1'
#
loop_
_entity.id
_entity.type
_entity.pdbx_description
1 polymer ?
#
loop_
_entity_poly.entity_id
_entity_poly.type
_entity_poly.pdbx_seq_one_letter_code
_entity_poly.pdbx_strand_id
1 'polypeptide(L)'
;ISLEKEDWLEILERSDVKLDEELSNHLYQQYGKGAIQILEMINQDKSLKERIIDENDFIIAEILYILRYELSPHLIDVFRRRTEMSLWIHHQKASEAAEKVALIMQNEYSWDDETKKRE
;
A
#
# COMPACT_ATOMS: atom_id res chain seq x y z
N ILE A 1 1.83 -16.05 12.60
CA ILE A 1 2.78 -17.10 12.14
C ILE A 1 3.76 -16.39 11.22
N SER A 2 5.05 -16.36 11.56
CA SER A 2 6.07 -15.69 10.76
C SER A 2 6.12 -16.34 9.38
N LEU A 3 6.12 -15.50 8.34
CA LEU A 3 6.61 -15.89 7.03
C LEU A 3 8.12 -15.76 7.14
N GLU A 4 8.88 -16.82 6.85
CA GLU A 4 10.34 -16.72 6.83
C GLU A 4 10.79 -15.99 5.56
N LYS A 5 11.96 -15.35 5.61
CA LYS A 5 12.43 -14.52 4.49
C LYS A 5 12.71 -15.37 3.25
N GLU A 6 13.26 -16.56 3.44
CA GLU A 6 13.52 -17.51 2.36
C GLU A 6 12.22 -17.91 1.64
N ASP A 7 11.16 -18.21 2.41
CA ASP A 7 9.84 -18.54 1.85
C ASP A 7 9.26 -17.38 1.03
N TRP A 8 9.41 -16.14 1.51
CA TRP A 8 8.98 -14.95 0.78
C TRP A 8 9.70 -14.81 -0.56
N LEU A 9 11.02 -14.99 -0.58
CA LEU A 9 11.81 -14.90 -1.79
C LEU A 9 11.42 -15.98 -2.80
N GLU A 10 11.19 -17.23 -2.35
CA GLU A 10 10.71 -18.30 -3.22
C GLU A 10 9.33 -17.98 -3.84
N ILE A 11 8.41 -17.39 -3.05
CA ILE A 11 7.09 -16.97 -3.54
C ILE A 11 7.22 -15.87 -4.59
N LEU A 12 8.08 -14.88 -4.33
CA LEU A 12 8.31 -13.77 -5.25
C LEU A 12 8.93 -14.27 -6.57
N GLU A 13 9.90 -15.17 -6.53
CA GLU A 13 10.51 -15.79 -7.71
C GLU A 13 9.52 -16.59 -8.56
N ARG A 14 8.54 -17.24 -7.92
CA ARG A 14 7.47 -17.97 -8.61
C ARG A 14 6.38 -17.06 -9.15
N SER A 15 6.31 -15.82 -8.68
CA SER A 15 5.34 -14.83 -9.16
C SER A 15 5.81 -14.18 -10.46
N ASP A 16 4.87 -13.71 -11.28
CA ASP A 16 5.18 -12.90 -12.47
C ASP A 16 5.33 -11.39 -12.12
N VAL A 17 5.52 -11.06 -10.84
CA VAL A 17 5.63 -9.68 -10.37
C VAL A 17 7.09 -9.35 -10.11
N LYS A 18 7.62 -8.37 -10.85
CA LYS A 18 8.96 -7.83 -10.63
C LYS A 18 8.89 -6.67 -9.62
N LEU A 19 9.39 -6.91 -8.41
CA LEU A 19 9.62 -5.90 -7.39
C LEU A 19 11.12 -5.58 -7.34
N ASP A 20 11.46 -4.32 -7.10
CA ASP A 20 12.81 -3.96 -6.70
C ASP A 20 13.10 -4.50 -5.27
N GLU A 21 14.38 -4.57 -4.90
CA GLU A 21 14.79 -5.16 -3.63
C GLU A 21 14.28 -4.36 -2.41
N GLU A 22 14.24 -3.03 -2.52
CA GLU A 22 13.77 -2.15 -1.44
C GLU A 22 12.28 -2.38 -1.18
N LEU A 23 11.46 -2.35 -2.24
CA LEU A 23 10.02 -2.60 -2.16
C LEU A 23 9.70 -4.03 -1.69
N SER A 24 10.44 -5.03 -2.16
CA SER A 24 10.26 -6.42 -1.69
C SER A 24 10.55 -6.56 -0.20
N ASN A 25 11.65 -5.97 0.28
CA ASN A 25 11.98 -5.98 1.71
C ASN A 25 10.97 -5.18 2.52
N HIS A 26 10.50 -4.02 2.01
CA HIS A 26 9.47 -3.20 2.65
C HIS A 26 8.19 -4.00 2.88
N LEU A 27 7.64 -4.62 1.82
CA LEU A 27 6.40 -5.39 1.94
C LEU A 27 6.53 -6.58 2.89
N TYR A 28 7.65 -7.30 2.83
CA TYR A 28 7.94 -8.40 3.75
C TYR A 28 7.99 -7.95 5.21
N GLN A 29 8.73 -6.87 5.50
CA GLN A 29 8.91 -6.37 6.87
C GLN A 29 7.61 -5.84 7.46
N GLN A 30 6.81 -5.12 6.67
CA GLN A 30 5.58 -4.49 7.15
C GLN A 30 4.41 -5.46 7.24
N TYR A 31 4.23 -6.32 6.24
CA TYR A 31 3.00 -7.11 6.10
C TYR A 31 3.20 -8.61 6.35
N GLY A 32 4.43 -9.12 6.30
CA GLY A 32 4.72 -10.56 6.46
C GLY A 32 3.84 -11.40 5.52
N LYS A 33 2.94 -12.23 6.07
CA LYS A 33 1.99 -13.01 5.26
C LYS A 33 1.03 -12.16 4.42
N GLY A 34 0.72 -10.94 4.85
CA GLY A 34 -0.07 -9.98 4.07
C GLY A 34 0.61 -9.58 2.77
N ALA A 35 1.95 -9.64 2.71
CA ALA A 35 2.70 -9.38 1.48
C ALA A 35 2.34 -10.35 0.35
N ILE A 36 1.97 -11.60 0.69
CA ILE A 36 1.49 -12.59 -0.30
C ILE A 36 0.17 -12.11 -0.92
N GLN A 37 -0.75 -11.58 -0.11
CA GLN A 37 -2.02 -11.06 -0.61
C GLN A 37 -1.83 -9.82 -1.48
N ILE A 38 -0.90 -8.93 -1.09
CA ILE A 38 -0.51 -7.76 -1.88
C ILE A 38 0.09 -8.20 -3.22
N LEU A 39 0.96 -9.22 -3.22
CA LEU A 39 1.57 -9.77 -4.43
C LEU A 39 0.53 -10.35 -5.38
N GLU A 40 -0.47 -11.08 -4.85
CA GLU A 40 -1.59 -11.59 -5.63
C GLU A 40 -2.41 -10.46 -6.27
N MET A 41 -2.67 -9.37 -5.54
CA MET A 41 -3.38 -8.19 -6.06
C MET A 41 -2.59 -7.56 -7.22
N ILE A 42 -1.28 -7.39 -7.07
CA ILE A 42 -0.41 -6.87 -8.14
C ILE A 42 -0.37 -7.84 -9.33
N ASN A 43 -0.46 -9.14 -9.10
CA ASN A 43 -0.48 -10.11 -10.19
C ASN A 43 -1.76 -10.03 -11.02
N GLN A 44 -2.89 -9.72 -10.39
CA GLN A 44 -4.18 -9.49 -11.06
C GLN A 44 -4.21 -8.15 -11.81
N ASP A 45 -3.63 -7.11 -11.21
CA ASP A 45 -3.50 -5.79 -11.83
C ASP A 45 -2.12 -5.19 -11.53
N LYS A 46 -1.26 -5.19 -12.56
CA LYS A 46 0.12 -4.74 -12.46
C LYS A 46 0.24 -3.23 -12.19
N SER A 47 -0.82 -2.46 -12.46
CA SER A 47 -0.85 -1.02 -12.16
C SER A 47 -0.83 -0.75 -10.64
N LEU A 48 -1.29 -1.71 -9.83
CA LEU A 48 -1.30 -1.56 -8.38
C LEU A 48 0.11 -1.54 -7.74
N LYS A 49 1.14 -1.83 -8.53
CA LYS A 49 2.55 -1.67 -8.12
C LYS A 49 3.02 -0.21 -8.16
N GLU A 50 2.25 0.71 -8.73
CA GLU A 50 2.64 2.12 -8.80
C GLU A 50 2.80 2.70 -7.40
N ARG A 51 3.88 3.49 -7.23
CA ARG A 51 4.17 4.17 -5.97
C ARG A 51 3.23 5.36 -5.79
N ILE A 52 2.80 5.61 -4.56
CA ILE A 52 1.94 6.76 -4.24
C ILE A 52 2.70 8.05 -4.54
N ILE A 53 3.99 8.12 -4.17
CA ILE A 53 4.93 9.18 -4.55
C ILE A 53 6.26 8.50 -4.87
N ASP A 54 6.94 8.97 -5.92
CA ASP A 54 8.17 8.34 -6.44
C ASP A 54 9.31 8.19 -5.41
N GLU A 55 9.33 9.01 -4.37
CA GLU A 55 10.39 9.11 -3.37
C GLU A 55 10.28 8.08 -2.22
N ASN A 56 9.24 7.22 -2.20
CA ASN A 56 9.01 6.25 -1.13
C ASN A 56 8.46 4.91 -1.64
N ASP A 57 8.56 3.88 -0.79
CA ASP A 57 8.16 2.49 -1.09
C ASP A 57 6.66 2.21 -0.99
N PHE A 58 5.86 3.25 -0.76
CA PHE A 58 4.44 3.05 -0.61
C PHE A 58 3.74 2.87 -1.96
N ILE A 59 2.94 1.82 -2.14
CA ILE A 59 2.29 1.44 -3.40
C ILE A 59 0.78 1.31 -3.29
N ILE A 60 0.06 1.46 -4.40
CA ILE A 60 -1.42 1.36 -4.44
C ILE A 60 -1.93 0.03 -3.84
N ALA A 61 -1.27 -1.09 -4.16
CA ALA A 61 -1.69 -2.42 -3.70
C ALA A 61 -1.69 -2.55 -2.17
N GLU A 62 -0.73 -1.91 -1.49
CA GLU A 62 -0.67 -1.94 -0.02
C GLU A 62 -1.85 -1.16 0.57
N ILE A 63 -2.23 -0.03 -0.03
CA ILE A 63 -3.33 0.80 0.45
C ILE A 63 -4.62 0.02 0.35
N LEU A 64 -4.87 -0.61 -0.81
CA LEU A 64 -6.03 -1.48 -0.97
C LEU A 64 -6.02 -2.65 0.01
N TYR A 65 -4.86 -3.23 0.31
CA TYR A 65 -4.75 -4.27 1.33
C TYR A 65 -5.16 -3.75 2.72
N ILE A 66 -4.63 -2.60 3.14
CA ILE A 66 -4.98 -1.94 4.40
C ILE A 66 -6.49 -1.68 4.48
N LEU A 67 -7.09 -1.16 3.40
CA LEU A 67 -8.52 -0.82 3.36
C LEU A 67 -9.41 -2.06 3.44
N ARG A 68 -9.00 -3.17 2.82
CA ARG A 68 -9.78 -4.42 2.77
C ARG A 68 -9.62 -5.30 4.01
N TYR A 69 -8.44 -5.31 4.62
CA TYR A 69 -8.08 -6.31 5.62
C TYR A 69 -7.73 -5.74 7.00
N GLU A 70 -7.49 -4.43 7.13
CA GLU A 70 -6.99 -3.84 8.39
C GLU A 70 -7.90 -2.79 9.04
N LEU A 71 -9.16 -2.71 8.58
CA LEU A 71 -10.21 -1.84 9.13
C LEU A 71 -9.77 -0.37 9.24
N SER A 72 -9.51 0.27 8.11
CA SER A 72 -9.02 1.66 8.02
C SER A 72 -10.05 2.59 7.38
N PRO A 73 -11.12 2.96 8.10
CA PRO A 73 -12.21 3.77 7.55
C PRO A 73 -11.85 5.23 7.31
N HIS A 74 -10.75 5.76 7.87
CA HIS A 74 -10.35 7.16 7.70
C HIS A 74 -8.98 7.31 7.06
N LEU A 75 -8.77 8.40 6.31
CA LEU A 75 -7.50 8.67 5.64
C LEU A 75 -6.33 8.73 6.64
N ILE A 76 -6.59 9.28 7.83
CA ILE A 76 -5.60 9.35 8.91
C ILE A 76 -5.20 7.96 9.46
N ASP A 77 -6.05 6.94 9.33
CA ASP A 77 -5.72 5.57 9.74
C ASP A 77 -4.60 5.01 8.88
N VAL A 78 -4.71 5.22 7.56
CA VAL A 78 -3.67 4.86 6.60
C VAL A 78 -2.38 5.60 6.95
N PHE A 79 -2.40 6.94 7.01
CA PHE A 79 -1.19 7.77 7.13
C PHE A 79 -0.43 7.71 8.45
N ARG A 80 -1.11 7.36 9.55
CA ARG A 80 -0.54 7.49 10.91
C ARG A 80 -0.61 6.22 11.75
N ARG A 81 -1.42 5.22 11.37
CA ARG A 81 -1.63 4.01 12.18
C ARG A 81 -1.23 2.74 11.45
N ARG A 82 -1.39 2.70 10.13
CA ARG A 82 -1.08 1.52 9.29
C ARG A 82 0.19 1.69 8.48
N THR A 83 0.50 2.92 8.11
CA THR A 83 1.76 3.27 7.47
C THR A 83 2.42 4.43 8.21
N GLU A 84 3.71 4.58 7.95
CA GLU A 84 4.50 5.71 8.40
C GLU A 84 4.57 6.82 7.33
N MET A 85 3.60 6.87 6.40
CA MET A 85 3.54 7.89 5.33
C MET A 85 3.65 9.31 5.87
N SER A 86 2.99 9.61 6.99
CA SER A 86 3.07 10.94 7.62
C SER A 86 4.46 11.32 8.14
N LEU A 87 5.36 10.35 8.31
CA LEU A 87 6.74 10.55 8.75
C LEU A 87 7.73 10.59 7.58
N TRP A 88 7.52 9.75 6.56
CA TRP A 88 8.46 9.57 5.46
C TRP A 88 8.17 10.43 4.23
N ILE A 89 6.90 10.84 4.01
CA ILE A 89 6.56 11.68 2.87
C ILE A 89 6.95 13.13 3.18
N HIS A 90 7.76 13.72 2.30
CA HIS A 90 8.18 15.11 2.43
C HIS A 90 6.96 16.05 2.47
N HIS A 91 7.01 17.08 3.33
CA HIS A 91 5.86 17.95 3.59
C HIS A 91 5.29 18.64 2.33
N GLN A 92 6.12 18.89 1.32
CA GLN A 92 5.70 19.47 0.03
C GLN A 92 4.89 18.50 -0.83
N LYS A 93 5.05 17.18 -0.61
CA LYS A 93 4.36 16.09 -1.32
C LYS A 93 3.21 15.50 -0.52
N ALA A 94 3.09 15.85 0.77
CA ALA A 94 2.07 15.32 1.65
C ALA A 94 0.64 15.54 1.13
N SER A 95 0.33 16.72 0.58
CA SER A 95 -0.99 17.00 0.00
C SER A 95 -1.27 16.19 -1.26
N GLU A 96 -0.26 15.95 -2.10
CA GLU A 96 -0.39 15.12 -3.30
C GLU A 96 -0.65 13.66 -2.92
N ALA A 97 0.10 13.15 -1.93
CA ALA A 97 -0.08 11.80 -1.41
C ALA A 97 -1.47 11.61 -0.79
N ALA A 98 -1.91 12.57 0.04
CA ALA A 98 -3.23 12.54 0.66
C ALA A 98 -4.34 12.48 -0.40
N GLU A 99 -4.25 13.32 -1.44
CA GLU A 99 -5.22 13.33 -2.55
C GLU A 99 -5.26 12.00 -3.31
N LYS A 100 -4.10 11.40 -3.60
CA LYS A 100 -3.99 10.09 -4.26
C LYS A 100 -4.62 8.97 -3.43
N VAL A 101 -4.29 8.91 -2.14
CA VAL A 101 -4.84 7.88 -1.23
C VAL A 101 -6.33 8.10 -1.00
N ALA A 102 -6.79 9.34 -0.84
CA ALA A 102 -8.20 9.67 -0.70
C ALA A 102 -9.00 9.26 -1.94
N LEU A 103 -8.43 9.39 -3.15
CA LEU A 103 -9.05 8.90 -4.39
C LEU A 103 -9.15 7.35 -4.41
N ILE A 104 -8.12 6.65 -3.94
CA ILE A 104 -8.17 5.17 -3.79
C ILE A 104 -9.27 4.77 -2.82
N MET A 105 -9.33 5.42 -1.64
CA MET A 105 -10.36 5.19 -0.63
C MET A 105 -11.76 5.52 -1.15
N GLN A 106 -11.90 6.60 -1.92
CA GLN A 106 -13.17 6.97 -2.53
C GLN A 106 -13.70 5.85 -3.43
N ASN A 107 -12.83 5.28 -4.27
CA ASN A 107 -13.21 4.19 -5.17
C ASN A 107 -13.52 2.90 -4.41
N GLU A 108 -12.70 2.54 -3.41
CA GLU A 108 -12.86 1.30 -2.64
C GLU A 108 -14.11 1.32 -1.75
N TYR A 109 -14.40 2.45 -1.10
CA TYR A 109 -15.53 2.61 -0.18
C TYR A 109 -16.76 3.29 -0.79
N SER A 110 -16.71 3.62 -2.09
CA SER A 110 -17.79 4.33 -2.80
C SER A 110 -18.18 5.64 -2.13
N TRP A 111 -17.19 6.42 -1.68
CA TRP A 111 -17.44 7.73 -1.08
C TRP A 111 -17.89 8.76 -2.11
N ASP A 112 -18.69 9.72 -1.66
CA ASP A 112 -18.94 10.94 -2.43
C ASP A 112 -17.76 11.92 -2.33
N ASP A 113 -17.75 12.92 -3.20
CA ASP A 113 -16.69 13.94 -3.23
C ASP A 113 -16.60 14.74 -1.93
N GLU A 114 -17.73 14.94 -1.25
CA GLU A 114 -17.77 15.64 0.04
C GLU A 114 -17.08 14.84 1.14
N THR A 115 -17.28 13.53 1.19
CA THR A 115 -16.60 12.63 2.13
C THR A 115 -15.11 12.59 1.82
N LYS A 116 -14.72 12.42 0.55
CA LYS A 116 -13.30 12.45 0.14
C LYS A 116 -12.62 13.76 0.54
N LYS A 117 -13.28 14.90 0.35
CA LYS A 117 -12.72 16.23 0.67
C LYS A 117 -12.64 16.50 2.17
N ARG A 118 -13.53 15.89 2.96
CA ARG A 118 -13.54 16.03 4.43
C ARG A 118 -12.39 15.26 5.07
N GLU A 119 -12.07 14.10 4.52
CA GLU A 119 -10.93 13.26 4.93
C GLU A 119 -9.59 13.92 4.56
#